data_AF-A0A8K0VFI8-F1
#
_entry.id   AF-A0A8K0VFI8-F1
#
_cell.length_a   1.000
_cell.length_b   1.000
_cell.length_c   1.000
_cell.angle_alpha   90.00
_cell.angle_beta   90.00
_cell.angle_gamma   90.00
#
_symmetry.space_group_name_H-M   'P 1'
#
loop_
_entity.id
_entity.type
_entity.pdbx_description
1 polymer ?
#
loop_
_entity_poly.entity_id
_entity_poly.type
_entity_poly.pdbx_seq_one_letter_code
_entity_poly.pdbx_strand_id
1 'polypeptide(L)'
;MKDTAQRLMGVMALMYFGPLMAGLGNHGFGVLPLFVAIFLIWLAVLAPERFPLNPRDWRGADFRLAMLSRALLQIVLVLVLFGIGRGIGGALGVLPEIPLVLPLAMSFLAVPLARLIHDPAAAARREFALGMLEPLEDLPAETSDRELSDHLEVLRQHVPCSLIKALLAEKTQAGTASTAARRALALLHDAGPEAAPALPPSGQLGQA
;
A
#
# COMPACT_ATOMS: atom_id res chain seq x y z
N MET A 1 11.84 -5.63 7.89
CA MET A 1 11.24 -4.44 7.24
C MET A 1 11.96 -4.01 5.96
N LYS A 2 13.31 -4.04 5.90
CA LYS A 2 14.07 -3.68 4.69
C LYS A 2 13.66 -4.49 3.44
N ASP A 3 13.42 -5.80 3.58
CA ASP A 3 13.17 -6.68 2.44
C ASP A 3 11.85 -6.39 1.72
N THR A 4 10.76 -6.13 2.44
CA THR A 4 9.44 -5.85 1.83
C THR A 4 9.43 -4.49 1.14
N ALA A 5 10.01 -3.46 1.78
CA ALA A 5 10.12 -2.13 1.19
C ALA A 5 10.97 -2.17 -0.09
N GLN A 6 12.08 -2.90 -0.08
CA GLN A 6 12.94 -3.07 -1.25
C GLN A 6 12.25 -3.83 -2.38
N ARG A 7 11.49 -4.89 -2.07
CA ARG A 7 10.68 -5.62 -3.06
C ARG A 7 9.61 -4.74 -3.69
N LEU A 8 8.92 -3.92 -2.89
CA LEU A 8 7.95 -2.95 -3.39
C LEU A 8 8.63 -1.92 -4.30
N MET A 9 9.75 -1.34 -3.89
CA MET A 9 10.51 -0.41 -4.74
C MET A 9 10.94 -1.05 -6.07
N GLY A 10 11.35 -2.32 -6.06
CA GLY A 10 11.67 -3.06 -7.29
C GLY A 10 10.48 -3.19 -8.23
N VAL A 11 9.30 -3.51 -7.71
CA VAL A 11 8.07 -3.60 -8.51
C VAL A 11 7.60 -2.23 -9.00
N MET A 12 7.74 -1.19 -8.18
CA MET A 12 7.51 0.19 -8.60
C MET A 12 8.41 0.61 -9.76
N ALA A 13 9.71 0.31 -9.64
CA ALA A 13 10.68 0.60 -10.68
C ALA A 13 10.35 -0.14 -11.98
N LEU A 14 9.95 -1.42 -11.88
CA LEU A 14 9.52 -2.23 -13.02
C LEU A 14 8.33 -1.59 -13.75
N MET A 15 7.36 -1.06 -13.01
CA MET A 15 6.21 -0.37 -13.59
C MET A 15 6.62 0.88 -14.38
N TYR A 16 7.49 1.72 -13.81
CA TYR A 16 7.97 2.96 -14.43
C TYR A 16 8.92 2.71 -15.62
N PHE A 17 9.55 1.55 -15.67
CA PHE A 17 10.49 1.20 -16.72
C PHE A 17 9.84 1.07 -18.10
N GLY A 18 8.57 0.63 -18.18
CA GLY A 18 7.87 0.46 -19.45
C GLY A 18 7.73 1.76 -20.26
N PRO A 19 7.12 2.84 -19.73
CA PRO A 19 7.04 4.12 -20.43
C PRO A 19 8.41 4.68 -20.82
N LEU A 20 9.41 4.51 -19.96
CA LEU A 20 10.78 4.96 -20.22
C LEU A 20 11.40 4.20 -21.40
N MET A 21 11.28 2.87 -21.42
CA MET A 21 11.73 2.02 -22.53
C MET A 21 10.98 2.31 -23.84
N ALA A 22 9.68 2.57 -23.76
CA ALA A 22 8.90 2.95 -24.94
C ALA A 22 9.36 4.29 -25.54
N GLY A 23 9.69 5.26 -24.69
CA GLY A 23 10.31 6.52 -25.09
C GLY A 23 11.70 6.33 -25.72
N LEU A 24 12.53 5.47 -25.13
CA LEU A 24 13.85 5.09 -25.67
C LEU A 24 13.73 4.44 -27.05
N GLY A 25 12.74 3.57 -27.24
CA GLY A 25 12.43 2.93 -28.52
C GLY A 25 11.71 3.82 -29.54
N ASN A 26 11.69 5.15 -29.32
CA ASN A 26 11.12 6.13 -30.24
C ASN A 26 9.63 5.94 -30.58
N HIS A 27 8.84 5.26 -29.74
CA HIS A 27 7.43 5.05 -30.03
C HIS A 27 6.67 6.38 -30.11
N GLY A 28 5.60 6.41 -30.91
CA GLY A 28 4.77 7.60 -31.04
C GLY A 28 3.91 7.86 -29.80
N PHE A 29 3.46 9.11 -29.63
CA PHE A 29 2.57 9.54 -28.53
C PHE A 29 1.25 8.75 -28.46
N GLY A 30 0.85 8.06 -29.54
CA GLY A 30 -0.34 7.20 -29.56
C GLY A 30 -0.32 6.05 -28.56
N VAL A 31 0.85 5.68 -28.01
CA VAL A 31 0.94 4.62 -26.98
C VAL A 31 0.72 5.12 -25.55
N LEU A 32 0.74 6.44 -25.32
CA LEU A 32 0.59 7.03 -23.99
C LEU A 32 -0.71 6.62 -23.27
N PRO A 33 -1.89 6.59 -23.93
CA PRO A 33 -3.13 6.17 -23.27
C PRO A 33 -3.07 4.76 -22.70
N LEU A 34 -2.30 3.84 -23.33
CA LEU A 34 -2.13 2.47 -22.85
C LEU A 34 -1.38 2.44 -21.52
N PHE A 35 -0.27 3.19 -21.41
CA PHE A 35 0.47 3.29 -20.15
C PHE A 35 -0.35 3.97 -19.05
N VAL A 36 -1.07 5.05 -19.38
CA VAL A 36 -1.96 5.71 -18.41
C VAL A 36 -3.03 4.74 -17.90
N ALA A 37 -3.64 3.93 -18.78
CA ALA A 37 -4.60 2.91 -18.37
C ALA A 37 -3.98 1.86 -17.44
N ILE A 38 -2.76 1.37 -17.73
CA ILE A 38 -2.05 0.43 -16.86
C ILE A 38 -1.80 1.05 -15.47
N PHE A 39 -1.38 2.32 -15.40
CA PHE A 39 -1.13 2.99 -14.11
C PHE A 39 -2.42 3.25 -13.31
N LEU A 40 -3.53 3.54 -14.00
CA LEU A 40 -4.84 3.65 -13.35
C LEU A 40 -5.32 2.31 -12.80
N ILE A 41 -5.17 1.22 -13.56
CA ILE A 41 -5.44 -0.14 -13.09
C ILE A 41 -4.57 -0.45 -11.88
N TRP A 42 -3.28 -0.14 -11.95
CA TRP A 42 -2.34 -0.34 -10.86
C TRP A 42 -2.75 0.43 -9.59
N LEU A 43 -3.21 1.68 -9.71
CA LEU A 43 -3.74 2.45 -8.58
C LEU A 43 -4.98 1.76 -7.96
N ALA A 44 -5.89 1.25 -8.79
CA ALA A 44 -7.06 0.50 -8.32
C ALA A 44 -6.69 -0.78 -7.60
N VAL A 45 -5.61 -1.42 -8.04
CA VAL A 45 -5.11 -2.66 -7.45
C VAL A 45 -4.42 -2.41 -6.11
N LEU A 46 -3.65 -1.34 -5.95
CA LEU A 46 -2.92 -1.09 -4.70
C LEU A 46 -3.68 -0.33 -3.63
N ALA A 47 -4.64 0.51 -4.02
CA ALA A 47 -5.42 1.31 -3.09
C ALA A 47 -6.93 1.08 -3.31
N PRO A 48 -7.42 -0.17 -3.15
CA PRO A 48 -8.82 -0.51 -3.39
C PRO A 48 -9.79 0.30 -2.51
N GLU A 49 -9.37 0.69 -1.31
CA GLU A 49 -10.13 1.53 -0.38
C GLU A 49 -10.46 2.93 -0.93
N ARG A 50 -9.70 3.42 -1.92
CA ARG A 50 -9.96 4.71 -2.59
C ARG A 50 -11.06 4.63 -3.64
N PHE A 51 -11.61 3.43 -3.90
CA PHE A 51 -12.63 3.19 -4.89
C PHE A 51 -13.95 2.90 -4.19
N PRO A 52 -15.04 3.58 -4.59
CA PRO A 52 -16.32 3.40 -3.93
C PRO A 52 -16.85 1.98 -4.09
N LEU A 53 -17.29 1.39 -2.98
CA LEU A 53 -17.95 0.07 -2.97
C LEU A 53 -19.34 0.14 -3.61
N ASN A 54 -20.04 1.26 -3.44
CA ASN A 54 -21.38 1.46 -3.99
C ASN A 54 -21.35 2.01 -5.42
N PRO A 55 -22.02 1.37 -6.39
CA PRO A 55 -22.03 1.80 -7.80
C PRO A 55 -22.52 3.23 -8.04
N ARG A 56 -23.36 3.76 -7.14
CA ARG A 56 -23.93 5.12 -7.25
C ARG A 56 -22.87 6.20 -7.01
N ASP A 57 -21.91 5.92 -6.14
CA ASP A 57 -20.86 6.87 -5.73
C ASP A 57 -19.80 7.05 -6.81
N TRP A 58 -19.69 6.10 -7.76
CA TRP A 58 -18.85 6.24 -8.96
C TRP A 58 -19.24 7.43 -9.83
N ARG A 59 -20.50 7.87 -9.77
CA ARG A 59 -21.00 9.06 -10.50
C ARG A 59 -20.93 10.34 -9.67
N GLY A 60 -20.47 10.27 -8.42
CA GLY A 60 -20.29 11.43 -7.55
C GLY A 60 -19.30 12.43 -8.15
N ALA A 61 -19.57 13.73 -7.95
CA ALA A 61 -18.69 14.79 -8.43
C ALA A 61 -17.29 14.69 -7.79
N ASP A 62 -17.24 14.35 -6.50
CA ASP A 62 -15.99 14.23 -5.73
C ASP A 62 -15.10 13.12 -6.26
N PHE A 63 -15.66 11.93 -6.52
CA PHE A 63 -14.90 10.81 -7.08
C PHE A 63 -14.38 11.14 -8.48
N ARG A 64 -15.20 11.77 -9.33
CA ARG A 64 -14.77 12.19 -10.68
C ARG A 64 -13.64 13.20 -10.62
N LEU A 65 -13.72 14.19 -9.72
CA LEU A 65 -12.67 15.19 -9.57
C LEU A 65 -11.36 14.58 -9.06
N ALA A 66 -11.45 13.70 -8.05
CA ALA A 66 -10.31 12.95 -7.55
C ALA A 66 -9.69 12.06 -8.65
N MET A 67 -10.51 11.37 -9.44
CA MET A 67 -10.01 10.54 -10.53
C MET A 67 -9.41 11.35 -11.68
N LEU A 68 -10.00 12.49 -12.01
CA LEU A 68 -9.45 13.39 -13.02
C LEU A 68 -8.06 13.89 -12.60
N SER A 69 -7.91 14.31 -11.34
CA SER A 69 -6.61 14.71 -10.79
C SER A 69 -5.59 13.58 -10.86
N ARG A 70 -5.98 12.36 -10.45
CA ARG A 70 -5.10 11.17 -10.53
C ARG A 70 -4.71 10.86 -11.97
N ALA A 71 -5.67 10.84 -12.89
CA ALA A 71 -5.41 10.61 -14.30
C ALA A 71 -4.47 11.67 -14.89
N LEU A 72 -4.65 12.94 -14.53
CA LEU A 72 -3.76 14.02 -14.96
C LEU A 72 -2.33 13.81 -14.44
N LEU A 73 -2.16 13.46 -13.16
CA LEU A 73 -0.86 13.12 -12.59
C LEU A 73 -0.23 11.91 -13.30
N GLN A 74 -1.02 10.89 -13.65
CA GLN A 74 -0.51 9.75 -14.42
C GLN A 74 -0.09 10.13 -15.84
N ILE A 75 -0.85 10.98 -16.51
CA ILE A 75 -0.48 11.51 -17.84
C ILE A 75 0.85 12.26 -17.75
N VAL A 76 0.99 13.18 -16.78
CA VAL A 76 2.21 13.95 -16.57
C VAL A 76 3.40 13.02 -16.27
N LEU A 77 3.22 12.05 -15.37
CA LEU A 77 4.26 11.09 -15.02
C LEU A 77 4.71 10.27 -16.24
N VAL A 78 3.76 9.71 -16.98
CA VAL A 78 4.06 8.93 -18.19
C VAL A 78 4.77 9.80 -19.23
N LEU A 79 4.31 11.04 -19.46
CA LEU A 79 4.97 11.99 -20.37
C LEU A 79 6.42 12.29 -19.95
N VAL A 80 6.66 12.50 -18.65
CA VAL A 80 8.01 12.73 -18.13
C VAL A 80 8.90 11.51 -18.36
N LEU A 81 8.44 10.30 -18.01
CA LEU A 81 9.21 9.07 -18.23
C LEU A 81 9.51 8.83 -19.72
N PHE A 82 8.50 9.06 -20.57
CA PHE A 82 8.63 8.93 -22.01
C PHE A 82 9.61 9.96 -22.59
N GLY A 83 9.53 11.21 -22.13
CA GLY A 83 10.45 12.29 -22.50
C GLY A 83 11.88 12.00 -22.07
N ILE A 84 12.09 11.46 -20.85
CA ILE A 84 13.41 11.03 -20.37
C ILE A 84 13.96 9.92 -21.26
N GLY A 85 13.18 8.86 -21.52
CA GLY A 85 13.60 7.76 -22.38
C GLY A 85 13.99 8.23 -23.78
N ARG A 86 13.16 9.09 -24.38
CA ARG A 86 13.40 9.68 -25.70
C ARG A 86 14.62 10.61 -25.71
N GLY A 87 14.81 11.40 -24.65
CA GLY A 87 15.98 12.25 -24.46
C GLY A 87 17.28 11.45 -24.39
N ILE A 88 17.27 10.33 -23.67
CA ILE A 88 18.41 9.41 -23.60
C ILE A 88 18.69 8.79 -24.97
N GLY A 89 17.68 8.24 -25.65
CA GLY A 89 17.86 7.64 -26.99
C GLY A 89 18.36 8.64 -28.03
N GLY A 90 17.83 9.86 -28.01
CA GLY A 90 18.29 10.95 -28.85
C GLY A 90 19.73 11.39 -28.54
N ALA A 91 20.09 11.53 -27.26
CA ALA A 91 21.43 11.92 -26.85
C ALA A 91 22.49 10.86 -27.17
N LEU A 92 22.14 9.58 -27.06
CA LEU A 92 23.02 8.47 -27.42
C LEU A 92 23.14 8.27 -28.94
N GLY A 93 22.28 8.91 -29.75
CA GLY A 93 22.21 8.69 -31.19
C GLY A 93 21.77 7.28 -31.58
N VAL A 94 21.25 6.51 -30.61
CA VAL A 94 20.82 5.12 -30.77
C VAL A 94 19.35 5.03 -30.36
N LEU A 95 18.50 4.72 -31.32
CA LEU A 95 17.08 4.45 -31.11
C LEU A 95 16.87 2.94 -31.33
N PRO A 96 17.04 2.12 -30.28
CA PRO A 96 16.88 0.68 -30.42
C PRO A 96 15.43 0.36 -30.82
N GLU A 97 15.24 -0.50 -31.82
CA GLU A 97 13.92 -0.99 -32.23
C GLU A 97 13.39 -1.97 -31.18
N ILE A 98 12.85 -1.42 -30.10
CA ILE A 98 12.23 -2.19 -29.03
C ILE A 98 10.80 -2.53 -29.47
N PRO A 99 10.36 -3.79 -29.49
CA PRO A 99 8.97 -4.11 -29.77
C PRO A 99 8.07 -3.61 -28.64
N LEU A 100 6.99 -2.88 -28.96
CA LEU A 100 6.06 -2.27 -27.99
C LEU A 100 5.53 -3.25 -26.93
N VAL A 101 5.42 -4.54 -27.27
CA VAL A 101 4.96 -5.58 -26.36
C VAL A 101 5.87 -5.69 -25.13
N LEU A 102 7.18 -5.50 -25.27
CA LEU A 102 8.13 -5.62 -24.15
C LEU A 102 7.89 -4.57 -23.05
N PRO A 103 7.89 -3.24 -23.32
CA PRO A 103 7.63 -2.24 -22.30
C PRO A 103 6.22 -2.35 -21.71
N LEU A 104 5.21 -2.71 -22.52
CA LEU A 104 3.85 -2.97 -22.01
C LEU A 104 3.82 -4.17 -21.07
N ALA A 105 4.45 -5.28 -21.43
CA ALA A 105 4.52 -6.47 -20.61
C ALA A 105 5.23 -6.19 -19.27
N MET A 106 6.33 -5.42 -19.28
CA MET A 106 7.04 -5.05 -18.05
C MET A 106 6.15 -4.23 -17.10
N SER A 107 5.48 -3.19 -17.62
CA SER A 107 4.57 -2.38 -16.79
C SER A 107 3.36 -3.18 -16.32
N PHE A 108 2.78 -4.02 -17.17
CA PHE A 108 1.62 -4.82 -16.81
C PHE A 108 1.96 -5.91 -15.79
N LEU A 109 3.11 -6.58 -15.93
CA LEU A 109 3.56 -7.64 -15.03
C LEU A 109 3.85 -7.11 -13.61
N ALA A 110 4.17 -5.83 -13.48
CA ALA A 110 4.29 -5.18 -12.17
C ALA A 110 2.99 -5.23 -11.35
N VAL A 111 1.82 -5.28 -12.00
CA VAL A 111 0.50 -5.30 -11.33
C VAL A 111 0.28 -6.57 -10.50
N PRO A 112 0.35 -7.80 -11.06
CA PRO A 112 0.21 -9.01 -10.25
C PRO A 112 1.38 -9.19 -9.27
N LEU A 113 2.60 -8.79 -9.63
CA LEU A 113 3.74 -8.83 -8.72
C LEU A 113 3.52 -7.95 -7.48
N ALA A 114 2.95 -6.75 -7.66
CA ALA A 114 2.62 -5.88 -6.55
C ALA A 114 1.61 -6.54 -5.60
N ARG A 115 0.60 -7.24 -6.14
CA ARG A 115 -0.39 -7.98 -5.34
C ARG A 115 0.17 -9.19 -4.61
N LEU A 116 1.17 -9.86 -5.18
CA LEU A 116 1.87 -10.95 -4.49
C LEU A 116 2.70 -10.45 -3.29
N ILE A 117 3.19 -9.21 -3.35
CA ILE A 117 4.01 -8.62 -2.29
C ILE A 117 3.15 -7.86 -1.27
N HIS A 118 2.03 -7.27 -1.70
CA HIS A 118 1.17 -6.43 -0.89
C HIS A 118 -0.23 -7.04 -0.72
N ASP A 119 -0.56 -7.46 0.51
CA ASP A 119 -1.92 -7.84 0.90
C ASP A 119 -2.70 -6.60 1.37
N PRO A 120 -3.67 -6.10 0.58
CA PRO A 120 -4.46 -4.93 0.96
C PRO A 120 -5.32 -5.17 2.21
N ALA A 121 -5.74 -6.42 2.47
CA ALA A 121 -6.50 -6.73 3.67
C ALA A 121 -5.62 -6.66 4.93
N ALA A 122 -4.35 -7.06 4.83
CA ALA A 122 -3.39 -6.87 5.90
C ALA A 122 -3.09 -5.38 6.15
N ALA A 123 -3.00 -4.57 5.10
CA ALA A 123 -2.81 -3.12 5.21
C ALA A 123 -4.00 -2.45 5.92
N ALA A 124 -5.23 -2.75 5.51
CA ALA A 124 -6.45 -2.20 6.13
C ALA A 124 -6.60 -2.62 7.61
N ARG A 125 -6.33 -3.89 7.95
CA ARG A 125 -6.32 -4.36 9.35
C ARG A 125 -5.29 -3.60 10.19
N ARG A 126 -4.12 -3.32 9.63
CA ARG A 126 -3.06 -2.56 10.30
C ARG A 126 -3.49 -1.12 10.56
N GLU A 127 -4.11 -0.46 9.58
CA GLU A 127 -4.60 0.91 9.71
C GLU A 127 -5.71 1.02 10.76
N PHE A 128 -6.68 0.09 10.74
CA PHE A 128 -7.69 -0.02 11.78
C PHE A 128 -7.08 -0.19 13.18
N ALA A 129 -6.10 -1.10 13.32
CA ALA A 129 -5.41 -1.33 14.58
C ALA A 129 -4.64 -0.08 15.06
N LEU A 130 -4.04 0.69 14.16
CA LEU A 130 -3.38 1.95 14.50
C LEU A 130 -4.37 2.98 15.03
N GLY A 131 -5.54 3.14 14.41
CA GLY A 131 -6.60 4.03 14.90
C GLY A 131 -7.14 3.60 16.27
N MET A 132 -7.23 2.30 16.54
CA MET A 132 -7.59 1.79 17.87
C MET A 132 -6.50 2.02 18.93
N LEU A 133 -5.23 2.16 18.53
CA LEU A 133 -4.13 2.46 19.43
C LEU A 133 -3.97 3.95 19.73
N GLU A 134 -4.55 4.84 18.93
CA GLU A 134 -4.47 6.30 19.10
C GLU A 134 -4.89 6.76 20.51
N PRO A 135 -6.03 6.30 21.09
CA PRO A 135 -6.40 6.66 22.46
C PRO A 135 -5.37 6.25 23.51
N LEU A 136 -4.63 5.18 23.28
CA LEU A 136 -3.59 4.70 24.19
C LEU A 136 -2.33 5.59 24.12
N GLU A 137 -2.11 6.26 22.99
CA GLU A 137 -1.01 7.21 22.84
C GLU A 137 -1.27 8.54 23.56
N ASP A 138 -2.53 8.96 23.62
CA ASP A 138 -2.98 10.18 24.29
C ASP A 138 -3.06 10.06 25.82
N LEU A 139 -2.84 8.86 26.37
CA LEU A 139 -2.87 8.65 27.82
C LEU A 139 -1.75 9.42 28.54
N PRO A 140 -2.04 10.02 29.71
CA PRO A 140 -1.02 10.64 30.54
C PRO A 140 0.10 9.66 30.92
N ALA A 141 1.32 10.17 31.09
CA ALA A 141 2.46 9.34 31.49
C ALA A 141 2.23 8.64 32.86
N GLU A 142 1.39 9.25 33.71
CA GLU A 142 1.11 8.81 35.08
C GLU A 142 -0.02 7.78 35.16
N THR A 143 -0.59 7.35 34.02
CA THR A 143 -1.58 6.27 33.99
C THR A 143 -1.04 5.01 34.67
N SER A 144 -1.85 4.41 35.54
CA SER A 144 -1.45 3.23 36.31
C SER A 144 -1.35 1.97 35.43
N ASP A 145 -0.50 1.00 35.79
CA ASP A 145 -0.38 -0.25 35.02
C ASP A 145 -1.69 -1.05 34.99
N ARG A 146 -2.51 -0.92 36.04
CA ARG A 146 -3.84 -1.55 36.10
C ARG A 146 -4.78 -0.95 35.08
N GLU A 147 -4.88 0.37 35.05
CA GLU A 147 -5.73 1.08 34.08
C GLU A 147 -5.25 0.84 32.64
N LEU A 148 -3.94 0.78 32.42
CA LEU A 148 -3.36 0.45 31.12
C LEU A 148 -3.69 -1.00 30.70
N SER A 149 -3.69 -1.93 31.65
CA SER A 149 -4.09 -3.33 31.42
C SER A 149 -5.57 -3.43 31.05
N ASP A 150 -6.44 -2.68 31.71
CA ASP A 150 -7.87 -2.63 31.41
C ASP A 150 -8.11 -2.10 29.98
N HIS A 151 -7.40 -1.05 29.57
CA HIS A 151 -7.46 -0.54 28.19
C HIS A 151 -6.94 -1.56 27.17
N LEU A 152 -5.84 -2.24 27.46
CA LEU A 152 -5.30 -3.30 26.59
C LEU A 152 -6.27 -4.48 26.44
N GLU A 153 -6.98 -4.83 27.51
CA GLU A 153 -7.97 -5.91 27.48
C GLU A 153 -9.14 -5.56 26.56
N VAL A 154 -9.62 -4.32 26.59
CA VAL A 154 -10.64 -3.83 25.65
C VAL A 154 -10.12 -3.89 24.21
N LEU A 155 -8.87 -3.49 23.96
CA LEU A 155 -8.27 -3.52 22.62
C LEU A 155 -8.14 -4.94 22.07
N ARG A 156 -7.80 -5.92 22.92
CA ARG A 156 -7.66 -7.34 22.52
C ARG A 156 -8.96 -7.95 22.01
N GLN A 157 -10.12 -7.43 22.41
CA GLN A 157 -11.42 -7.89 21.91
C GLN A 157 -11.63 -7.57 20.41
N HIS A 158 -10.90 -6.59 19.88
CA HIS A 158 -11.08 -6.10 18.51
C HIS A 158 -9.84 -6.30 17.63
N VAL A 159 -8.64 -6.37 18.22
CA VAL A 159 -7.37 -6.47 17.49
C VAL A 159 -6.54 -7.63 18.04
N PRO A 160 -5.98 -8.50 17.18
CA PRO A 160 -5.11 -9.58 17.63
C PRO A 160 -3.94 -9.07 18.47
N CYS A 161 -3.68 -9.70 19.60
CA CYS A 161 -2.60 -9.35 20.53
C CYS A 161 -1.22 -9.28 19.84
N SER A 162 -0.96 -10.18 18.88
CA SER A 162 0.27 -10.19 18.07
C SER A 162 0.43 -8.92 17.22
N LEU A 163 -0.65 -8.39 16.67
CA LEU A 163 -0.64 -7.16 15.88
C LEU A 163 -0.45 -5.93 16.77
N ILE A 164 -1.11 -5.88 17.94
CA ILE A 164 -0.89 -4.83 18.94
C ILE A 164 0.59 -4.79 19.36
N LYS A 165 1.15 -5.96 19.74
CA LYS A 165 2.57 -6.11 20.10
C LYS A 165 3.49 -5.61 18.99
N ALA A 166 3.25 -6.04 17.75
CA ALA A 166 4.08 -5.65 16.61
C ALA A 166 4.07 -4.14 16.37
N LEU A 167 2.89 -3.51 16.45
CA LEU A 167 2.75 -2.06 16.23
C LEU A 167 3.37 -1.21 17.34
N LEU A 168 3.17 -1.59 18.61
CA LEU A 168 3.80 -0.88 19.73
C LEU A 168 5.33 -1.04 19.71
N ALA A 169 5.83 -2.23 19.33
CA ALA A 169 7.27 -2.46 19.15
C ALA A 169 7.84 -1.60 18.02
N GLU A 170 7.14 -1.50 16.89
CA GLU A 170 7.53 -0.66 15.76
C GLU A 170 7.63 0.83 16.17
N LYS A 171 6.60 1.36 16.83
CA LYS A 171 6.60 2.74 17.31
C LYS A 171 7.68 3.02 18.35
N THR A 172 7.95 2.05 19.23
CA THR A 172 9.02 2.15 20.23
C THR A 172 10.39 2.21 19.56
N GLN A 173 10.63 1.37 18.55
CA GLN A 173 11.87 1.39 17.76
C GLN A 173 12.02 2.67 16.94
N ALA A 174 10.92 3.23 16.43
CA ALA A 174 10.92 4.49 15.71
C ALA A 174 11.10 5.73 16.62
N GLY A 175 11.06 5.56 17.95
CA GLY A 175 11.18 6.66 18.91
C GLY A 175 9.93 7.54 19.01
N THR A 176 8.80 7.12 18.42
CA THR A 176 7.55 7.88 18.39
C THR A 176 6.53 7.43 19.44
N ALA A 177 6.79 6.31 20.13
CA ALA A 177 5.89 5.80 21.16
C ALA A 177 5.85 6.67 22.43
N SER A 178 4.63 6.95 22.90
CA SER A 178 4.39 7.57 24.21
C SER A 178 4.91 6.68 25.35
N THR A 179 5.08 7.26 26.55
CA THR A 179 5.49 6.50 27.74
C THR A 179 4.46 5.40 28.08
N ALA A 180 3.17 5.70 27.90
CA ALA A 180 2.09 4.72 28.07
C ALA A 180 2.21 3.58 27.04
N ALA A 181 2.45 3.88 25.76
CA ALA A 181 2.64 2.88 24.71
C ALA A 181 3.84 1.94 24.97
N ARG A 182 4.95 2.48 25.48
CA ARG A 182 6.13 1.69 25.87
C ARG A 182 5.84 0.77 27.06
N ARG A 183 5.13 1.26 28.08
CA ARG A 183 4.71 0.45 29.24
C ARG A 183 3.71 -0.62 28.83
N ALA A 184 2.77 -0.30 27.94
CA ALA A 184 1.82 -1.25 27.39
C ALA A 184 2.52 -2.41 26.67
N LEU A 185 3.57 -2.11 25.89
CA LEU A 185 4.40 -3.13 25.25
C LEU A 185 5.09 -4.05 26.28
N ALA A 186 5.60 -3.48 27.37
CA ALA A 186 6.22 -4.26 28.45
C ALA A 186 5.21 -5.22 29.12
N LEU A 187 4.01 -4.72 29.47
CA LEU A 187 2.93 -5.53 30.03
C LEU A 187 2.51 -6.68 29.10
N LEU A 188 2.48 -6.42 27.78
CA LEU A 188 2.17 -7.43 26.78
C LEU A 188 3.27 -8.50 26.66
N HIS A 189 4.52 -8.16 26.93
CA HIS A 189 5.64 -9.11 26.90
C HIS A 189 5.60 -10.05 28.11
N ASP A 190 5.24 -9.54 29.28
CA ASP A 190 5.09 -10.33 30.51
C ASP A 190 3.87 -11.28 30.49
N ALA A 191 2.85 -10.97 29.68
CA ALA A 191 1.61 -11.77 29.60
C ALA A 191 1.75 -13.16 28.94
N GLY A 192 2.95 -13.62 28.58
CA GLY A 192 3.19 -14.96 28.01
C GLY A 192 2.67 -15.16 26.57
N PRO A 193 3.01 -16.30 25.93
CA PRO A 193 2.52 -16.64 24.59
C PRO A 193 1.05 -17.08 24.64
N GLU A 194 0.16 -16.27 24.08
CA GLU A 194 -1.26 -16.58 23.93
C GLU A 194 -1.47 -17.56 22.76
N ALA A 195 -2.27 -18.60 22.96
CA ALA A 195 -2.61 -19.57 21.93
C ALA A 195 -3.40 -18.88 20.80
N ALA A 196 -2.97 -19.07 19.55
CA ALA A 196 -3.58 -18.44 18.40
C ALA A 196 -5.09 -18.74 18.32
N PRO A 197 -5.96 -17.73 18.13
CA PRO A 197 -7.37 -17.98 17.89
C PRO A 197 -7.54 -18.79 16.59
N ALA A 198 -8.27 -19.90 16.67
CA ALA A 198 -8.59 -20.73 15.52
C ALA A 198 -9.33 -19.89 14.47
N LEU A 199 -8.77 -19.82 13.26
CA LEU A 199 -9.44 -19.23 12.11
C LEU A 199 -10.79 -19.95 11.92
N PRO A 200 -11.92 -19.23 11.75
CA PRO A 200 -13.17 -19.88 11.38
C PRO A 200 -12.98 -20.58 10.02
N PRO A 201 -13.49 -21.82 9.85
CA PRO A 201 -13.35 -22.55 8.60
C PRO A 201 -14.00 -21.78 7.46
N SER A 202 -13.22 -21.53 6.41
CA SER A 202 -13.62 -20.89 5.16
C SER A 202 -14.66 -21.71 4.37
N GLY A 203 -15.88 -21.83 4.90
CA GLY A 203 -16.87 -22.77 4.35
C GLY A 203 -18.35 -22.55 4.66
N GLN A 204 -18.77 -21.38 5.17
CA GLN A 204 -20.21 -21.11 5.43
C GLN A 204 -20.67 -19.71 5.01
N LEU A 205 -20.41 -19.32 3.76
CA LEU A 205 -21.13 -18.24 3.08
C LEU A 205 -21.66 -18.80 1.76
N GLY A 206 -22.76 -19.55 1.83
CA GLY A 206 -23.34 -20.14 0.63
C GLY A 206 -24.50 -21.10 0.85
N GLN A 207 -25.44 -20.82 1.77
CA GLN A 207 -26.81 -21.32 1.71
C GLN A 207 -27.76 -20.33 2.41
N ALA A 208 -28.37 -19.47 1.62
CA ALA A 208 -29.67 -18.84 1.87
C ALA A 208 -30.26 -18.44 0.50
#